data_AF-A0A536Z981-F1
#
_entry.id   AF-A0A536Z981-F1
#
_cell.length_a   1.000
_cell.length_b   1.000
_cell.length_c   1.000
_cell.angle_alpha   90.00
_cell.angle_beta   90.00
_cell.angle_gamma   90.00
#
_symmetry.space_group_name_H-M   'P 1'
#
loop_
_entity.id
_entity.type
_entity.pdbx_description
1 polymer ?
#
loop_
_entity_poly.entity_id
_entity_poly.type
_entity_poly.pdbx_seq_one_letter_code
_entity_poly.pdbx_strand_id
1 'polypeptide(L)'
;MRNHYNTRNMQALQASWAPRGVVWLSIDSSNRTSFDFMSPAKLGEWMQARGAAQSAVLVDPDSATAKLYQAKTTPHMFVIDPQ
;
A
#
# COMPACT_ATOMS: atom_id res chain seq x y z
N MET A 1 -5.30 -3.60 6.75
CA MET A 1 -5.30 -3.94 5.29
C MET A 1 -5.76 -5.39 4.98
N ARG A 2 -7.05 -5.78 5.08
CA ARG A 2 -7.42 -7.22 4.88
C ARG A 2 -8.30 -7.55 3.66
N ASN A 3 -9.24 -6.70 3.25
CA ASN A 3 -10.29 -7.15 2.31
C ASN A 3 -10.11 -6.81 0.82
N HIS A 4 -9.11 -6.01 0.41
CA HIS A 4 -9.02 -5.54 -0.98
C HIS A 4 -7.97 -6.23 -1.86
N TYR A 5 -7.25 -7.23 -1.32
CA TYR A 5 -6.22 -7.96 -2.08
C TYR A 5 -6.70 -9.30 -2.65
N ASN A 6 -7.94 -9.70 -2.35
CA ASN A 6 -8.47 -11.00 -2.80
C ASN A 6 -8.97 -10.99 -4.25
N THR A 7 -9.16 -9.81 -4.86
CA THR A 7 -9.74 -9.72 -6.21
C THR A 7 -8.71 -9.61 -7.33
N ARG A 8 -7.40 -9.65 -7.05
CA ARG A 8 -6.28 -9.46 -8.02
C ARG A 8 -6.32 -8.16 -8.85
N ASN A 9 -7.36 -7.34 -8.72
CA ASN A 9 -7.55 -6.11 -9.50
C ASN A 9 -6.45 -5.09 -9.26
N MET A 10 -6.04 -4.91 -8.00
CA MET A 10 -4.99 -3.95 -7.64
C MET A 10 -3.63 -4.38 -8.18
N GLN A 11 -3.33 -5.67 -8.11
CA GLN A 11 -2.10 -6.25 -8.65
C GLN A 11 -2.04 -6.11 -10.17
N ALA A 12 -3.16 -6.37 -10.86
CA ALA A 12 -3.26 -6.18 -12.30
C ALA A 12 -3.05 -4.70 -12.70
N LEU A 13 -3.65 -3.77 -11.95
CA LEU A 13 -3.49 -2.35 -12.19
C LEU A 13 -2.03 -1.91 -12.02
N GLN A 14 -1.41 -2.27 -10.89
CA GLN A 14 0.00 -2.02 -10.59
C GLN A 14 0.92 -2.53 -11.71
N ALA A 15 0.74 -3.79 -12.14
CA ALA A 15 1.52 -4.39 -13.20
C ALA A 15 1.32 -3.70 -14.57
N SER A 16 0.11 -3.22 -14.88
CA SER A 16 -0.18 -2.55 -16.15
C SER A 16 0.44 -1.15 -16.29
N TRP A 17 0.65 -0.46 -15.16
CA TRP A 17 1.13 0.92 -15.14
C TRP A 17 2.64 1.03 -14.90
N ALA A 18 3.26 0.03 -14.27
CA ALA A 18 4.71 0.02 -14.06
C ALA A 18 5.52 0.18 -15.37
N PRO A 19 5.20 -0.52 -16.49
CA PRO A 19 5.88 -0.31 -17.78
C PRO A 19 5.68 1.08 -18.39
N ARG A 20 4.70 1.84 -17.90
CA ARG A 20 4.39 3.21 -18.34
C ARG A 20 5.05 4.27 -17.48
N GLY A 21 5.99 3.87 -16.61
CA GLY A 21 6.74 4.79 -15.74
C GLY A 21 5.97 5.23 -14.50
N VAL A 22 4.80 4.67 -14.21
CA VAL A 22 4.05 4.99 -12.98
C VAL A 22 4.70 4.26 -11.81
N VAL A 23 5.06 5.03 -10.78
CA VAL A 23 5.54 4.49 -9.50
C VAL A 23 4.35 4.24 -8.60
N TRP A 24 4.13 2.99 -8.22
CA TRP A 24 3.06 2.64 -7.28
C TRP A 24 3.61 2.44 -5.88
N LEU A 25 3.19 3.29 -4.93
CA LEU A 25 3.56 3.19 -3.53
C LEU A 25 2.35 2.75 -2.71
N SER A 26 2.54 1.70 -1.88
CA SER A 26 1.52 1.29 -0.91
C SER A 26 1.95 1.68 0.49
N ILE A 27 1.11 2.38 1.25
CA ILE A 27 1.43 2.84 2.61
C ILE A 27 0.58 2.07 3.61
N ASP A 28 1.22 1.32 4.50
CA ASP A 28 0.59 0.71 5.67
C ASP A 28 0.71 1.65 6.87
N SER A 29 -0.41 2.21 7.29
CA SER A 29 -0.49 3.18 8.39
C SER A 29 -1.04 2.59 9.70
N SER A 30 -1.10 1.25 9.79
CA SER A 30 -1.48 0.58 11.04
C SER A 30 -0.52 0.97 12.17
N ASN A 31 -1.09 1.44 13.28
CA ASN A 31 -0.31 1.82 14.46
C ASN A 31 0.44 0.60 15.03
N ARG A 32 1.64 0.79 15.59
CA ARG A 32 2.40 -0.28 16.28
C ARG A 32 1.61 -1.03 17.35
N THR A 33 0.66 -0.36 18.00
CA THR A 33 -0.21 -0.96 19.02
C THR A 33 -1.40 -1.71 18.42
N SER A 34 -1.61 -1.63 17.11
CA SER A 34 -2.66 -2.35 16.42
C SER A 34 -2.34 -3.84 16.34
N PHE A 35 -3.36 -4.68 16.53
CA PHE A 35 -3.23 -6.13 16.39
C PHE A 35 -2.83 -6.56 14.96
N ASP A 36 -3.04 -5.69 13.97
CA ASP A 36 -2.74 -5.94 12.56
C ASP A 36 -1.41 -5.34 12.09
N PHE A 37 -0.64 -4.72 12.99
CA PHE A 37 0.68 -4.21 12.68
C PHE A 37 1.62 -5.34 12.23
N MET A 38 2.33 -5.11 11.14
CA MET A 38 3.40 -5.98 10.65
C MET A 38 4.73 -5.22 10.68
N SER A 39 5.81 -5.91 11.07
CA SER A 39 7.15 -5.36 10.85
C SER A 39 7.41 -5.20 9.35
N PRO A 40 8.31 -4.29 8.93
CA PRO A 40 8.61 -4.08 7.51
C PRO A 40 8.95 -5.38 6.75
N ALA A 41 9.74 -6.26 7.35
CA ALA A 41 10.09 -7.56 6.77
C ALA A 41 8.85 -8.45 6.56
N LYS A 42 8.03 -8.61 7.61
CA LYS A 42 6.81 -9.42 7.56
C LYS A 42 5.79 -8.86 6.58
N LEU A 43 5.68 -7.53 6.48
CA LEU A 43 4.82 -6.86 5.51
C LEU A 43 5.30 -7.12 4.08
N GLY A 44 6.62 -7.06 3.85
CA GLY A 44 7.23 -7.41 2.56
C GLY A 44 6.89 -8.84 2.14
N GLU A 45 7.12 -9.82 3.02
CA GLU A 45 6.77 -11.22 2.79
C GLU A 45 5.27 -11.42 2.51
N TRP A 46 4.42 -10.78 3.31
CA TRP A 46 2.96 -10.86 3.17
C TRP A 46 2.47 -10.30 1.83
N MET A 47 3.08 -9.21 1.37
CA MET A 47 2.77 -8.60 0.06
C MET A 47 3.22 -9.49 -1.09
N GLN A 48 4.43 -10.07 -1.00
CA GLN A 48 4.94 -11.02 -2.00
C GLN A 48 4.04 -12.25 -2.11
N ALA A 49 3.62 -12.83 -0.97
CA ALA A 49 2.70 -13.96 -0.93
C ALA A 49 1.33 -13.66 -1.59
N ARG A 50 0.96 -12.38 -1.72
CA ARG A 50 -0.28 -11.92 -2.36
C ARG A 50 -0.12 -11.47 -3.81
N GLY A 51 1.05 -11.72 -4.40
CA GLY A 51 1.36 -11.38 -5.79
C GLY A 51 1.36 -9.87 -6.04
N ALA A 52 1.70 -9.08 -5.02
CA ALA A 52 1.65 -7.65 -5.10
C ALA A 52 2.68 -7.10 -6.11
N ALA A 53 2.31 -6.09 -6.90
CA ALA A 53 3.11 -5.56 -8.00
C ALA A 53 3.45 -4.07 -7.81
N GLN A 54 3.27 -3.52 -6.60
CA GLN A 54 3.71 -2.15 -6.30
C GLN A 54 5.24 -2.02 -6.36
N SER A 55 5.71 -0.81 -6.65
CA SER A 55 7.14 -0.47 -6.64
C SER A 55 7.74 -0.54 -5.23
N ALA A 56 6.99 -0.08 -4.23
CA ALA A 56 7.41 -0.18 -2.83
C ALA A 56 6.22 -0.20 -1.86
N VAL A 57 6.48 -0.71 -0.66
CA VAL A 57 5.57 -0.67 0.49
C VAL A 57 6.25 0.09 1.61
N LEU A 58 5.56 1.07 2.18
CA LEU A 58 6.05 1.96 3.23
C LEU A 58 5.25 1.70 4.51
N VAL A 59 5.93 1.69 5.66
CA VAL A 59 5.28 1.57 6.97
C VAL A 59 5.24 2.96 7.62
N ASP A 60 4.03 3.43 7.93
CA ASP A 60 3.72 4.71 8.59
C ASP A 60 3.10 4.44 9.97
N PRO A 61 3.90 4.01 10.96
CA PRO A 61 3.39 3.52 12.24
C PRO A 61 2.71 4.60 13.10
N ASP A 62 2.96 5.88 12.82
CA ASP A 62 2.39 7.03 13.55
C ASP A 62 1.15 7.62 12.82
N SER A 63 0.80 7.00 11.69
CA SER A 63 -0.25 7.43 10.76
C SER A 63 -0.07 8.87 10.28
N ALA A 64 1.17 9.38 10.23
CA ALA A 64 1.47 10.77 9.91
C ALA A 64 1.14 11.08 8.45
N THR A 65 1.54 10.20 7.53
CA THR A 65 1.22 10.32 6.11
C THR A 65 -0.27 10.15 5.89
N ALA A 66 -0.89 9.16 6.53
CA ALA A 66 -2.34 8.95 6.42
C ALA A 66 -3.15 10.18 6.88
N LYS A 67 -2.73 10.85 7.96
CA LYS A 67 -3.35 12.09 8.44
C LYS A 67 -3.17 13.25 7.47
N LEU A 68 -1.97 13.45 6.92
CA LEU A 68 -1.69 14.50 5.94
C LEU A 68 -2.57 14.36 4.69
N TYR A 69 -2.77 13.13 4.22
CA TYR A 69 -3.64 12.81 3.10
C TYR A 69 -5.12 12.66 3.50
N GLN A 70 -5.47 12.92 4.76
CA GLN A 70 -6.82 12.76 5.31
C GLN A 70 -7.45 11.40 4.98
N ALA A 71 -6.66 10.33 5.02
CA ALA A 71 -7.11 9.00 4.69
C ALA A 71 -8.07 8.44 5.75
N LYS A 72 -9.28 8.06 5.32
CA LYS A 72 -10.36 7.58 6.20
C LYS A 72 -10.76 6.12 5.95
N THR A 73 -10.38 5.57 4.79
CA THR A 73 -10.77 4.22 4.35
C THR A 73 -9.57 3.51 3.72
N THR A 74 -9.69 2.20 3.51
CA THR A 74 -8.69 1.42 2.78
C THR A 74 -9.41 0.61 1.71
N PRO A 75 -9.04 0.70 0.42
CA PRO A 75 -8.04 1.60 -0.13
C PRO A 75 -8.53 3.06 -0.17
N HIS A 76 -7.63 3.99 0.11
CA HIS A 76 -7.77 5.40 -0.24
C HIS A 76 -6.60 5.74 -1.16
N MET A 77 -6.89 6.07 -2.42
CA MET A 77 -5.89 6.18 -3.47
C MET A 77 -5.78 7.62 -3.96
N PHE A 78 -4.54 8.04 -4.21
CA PHE A 78 -4.21 9.33 -4.80
C PHE A 78 -3.40 9.09 -6.06
N VAL A 79 -3.65 9.91 -7.08
CA VAL A 79 -2.79 10.02 -8.26
C VAL A 79 -2.09 11.36 -8.13
N ILE A 80 -0.77 11.32 -8.10
CA ILE A 80 0.09 12.50 -8.00
C ILE A 80 0.73 12.65 -9.37
N ASP A 81 0.50 13.78 -10.01
CA ASP A 81 1.21 14.13 -11.24
C ASP A 81 2.63 14.61 -10.89
N PRO A 82 3.57 14.63 -11.85
CA PRO A 82 4.95 15.02 -11.56
C PRO A 82 5.18 16.52 -11.35
N GLN A 83 4.15 17.37 -11.34
CA GLN A 83 4.24 18.85 -11.30
C GLN A 83 3.88 19.45 -9.92
#